data_AF-A0A543A8K0-F1
#
_entry.id   AF-A0A543A8K0-F1
#
_cell.length_a   1.000
_cell.length_b   1.000
_cell.length_c   1.000
_cell.angle_alpha   90.00
_cell.angle_beta   90.00
_cell.angle_gamma   90.00
#
_symmetry.space_group_name_H-M   'P 1'
#
loop_
_entity.id
_entity.type
_entity.pdbx_description
1 polymer ?
#
loop_
_entity_poly.entity_id
_entity_poly.type
_entity_poly.pdbx_seq_one_letter_code
_entity_poly.pdbx_strand_id
1 'polypeptide(L)'
;MCRLFGYVTKSPCAVADLLGEEGLHAFTSLTTVHSDGWGMAWHTPEGTRTESSPRSADLDESYRRLVEVPLSHAGLVHLRWATGGIDVRPENTHPFLSDDAAFAHNGHITPIADLEALLTAESRARLGGDTDSERYFQFVHQSVEQCGDEAEGVSRALAALVKRFPRCSLNALVLTPTHMFAIHINSRADSPLRALRQLFDDEGDIPPRHTTEYFAMDYRETSRGLEVVSSGLGQPGWMPVPADTAVMVDLPPGRSPTWTPSLGSATTRCETAYGRLLSICCTSAARLVRGGARLLRTRW
;
A
#
# COMPACT_ATOMS: atom_id res chain seq x y z
N MET A 1 6.67 -13.04 1.15
CA MET A 1 5.76 -11.99 1.66
C MET A 1 6.45 -10.67 1.88
N CYS A 2 6.25 -9.74 0.94
CA CYS A 2 6.47 -8.34 1.25
C CYS A 2 5.46 -7.89 2.31
N ARG A 3 5.77 -6.83 3.05
CA ARG A 3 4.84 -6.17 3.96
C ARG A 3 4.51 -4.78 3.46
N LEU A 4 3.25 -4.40 3.63
CA LEU A 4 2.73 -3.08 3.33
C LEU A 4 2.23 -2.46 4.63
N PHE A 5 2.57 -1.20 4.86
CA PHE A 5 1.91 -0.35 5.84
C PHE A 5 1.65 1.00 5.19
N GLY A 6 0.42 1.50 5.29
CA GLY A 6 0.01 2.80 4.75
C GLY A 6 -0.76 3.57 5.81
N TYR A 7 -0.61 4.88 5.82
CA TYR A 7 -1.32 5.75 6.76
C TYR A 7 -1.75 7.06 6.10
N VAL A 8 -2.91 7.55 6.54
CA VAL A 8 -3.40 8.91 6.29
C VAL A 8 -3.91 9.46 7.62
N THR A 9 -3.26 10.50 8.13
CA THR A 9 -3.49 11.08 9.46
C THR A 9 -3.85 12.56 9.39
N LYS A 10 -4.33 13.10 10.50
CA LYS A 10 -4.70 14.52 10.64
C LYS A 10 -3.50 15.46 10.77
N SER A 11 -2.37 14.93 11.22
CA SER A 11 -1.12 15.66 11.44
C SER A 11 0.05 14.71 11.20
N PRO A 12 1.25 15.24 10.91
CA PRO A 12 2.43 14.39 10.73
C PRO A 12 2.66 13.45 11.92
N CYS A 13 2.87 12.17 11.63
CA CYS A 13 3.05 11.11 12.63
C CYS A 13 4.24 10.22 12.24
N ALA A 14 5.03 9.79 13.22
CA ALA A 14 6.04 8.77 13.00
C ALA A 14 5.37 7.40 12.82
N VAL A 15 5.98 6.52 12.02
CA VAL A 15 5.48 5.14 11.84
C VAL A 15 5.54 4.39 13.17
N ALA A 16 6.59 4.62 13.96
CA ALA A 16 6.76 4.08 15.31
C ALA A 16 5.60 4.47 16.24
N ASP A 17 5.12 5.71 16.14
CA ASP A 17 3.98 6.19 16.95
C ASP A 17 2.64 5.57 16.53
N LEU A 18 2.48 5.22 15.25
CA LEU A 18 1.24 4.63 14.72
C LEU A 18 1.14 3.14 15.02
N LEU A 19 2.24 2.41 14.82
CA LEU A 19 2.31 0.98 15.11
C LEU A 19 2.56 0.69 16.59
N GLY A 20 3.14 1.62 17.34
CA GLY A 20 3.70 1.37 18.66
C GLY A 20 4.93 0.45 18.60
N GLU A 21 5.65 0.35 19.72
CA GLU A 21 6.90 -0.43 19.82
C GLU A 21 6.71 -1.90 19.40
N GLU A 22 5.73 -2.59 19.99
CA GLU A 22 5.44 -4.00 19.67
C GLU A 22 5.01 -4.19 18.22
N GLY A 23 4.24 -3.25 17.66
CA GLY A 23 3.74 -3.33 16.30
C GLY A 23 4.83 -3.07 15.27
N LEU A 24 5.69 -2.08 15.52
CA LEU A 24 6.84 -1.80 14.67
C LEU A 24 7.84 -2.95 14.73
N HIS A 25 8.10 -3.50 15.91
CA HIS A 25 8.90 -4.70 16.05
C HIS A 25 8.28 -5.85 15.26
N ALA A 26 7.00 -6.19 15.47
CA ALA A 26 6.34 -7.24 14.70
C ALA A 26 6.31 -6.96 13.17
N PHE A 27 6.18 -5.70 12.76
CA PHE A 27 6.24 -5.29 11.37
C PHE A 27 7.62 -5.56 10.77
N THR A 28 8.67 -5.17 11.49
CA THR A 28 10.07 -5.25 11.06
C THR A 28 10.64 -6.66 11.20
N SER A 29 10.42 -7.36 12.30
CA SER A 29 11.02 -8.67 12.59
C SER A 29 10.66 -9.74 11.56
N LEU A 30 9.58 -9.55 10.81
CA LEU A 30 9.24 -10.47 9.71
C LEU A 30 10.18 -10.35 8.50
N THR A 31 11.15 -9.42 8.52
CA THR A 31 12.30 -9.36 7.59
C THR A 31 13.48 -10.22 8.02
N THR A 32 13.48 -10.78 9.23
CA THR A 32 14.61 -11.58 9.74
C THR A 32 14.80 -12.91 9.01
N VAL A 33 13.82 -13.35 8.23
CA VAL A 33 13.91 -14.56 7.39
C VAL A 33 14.55 -14.25 6.04
N HIS A 34 14.24 -13.10 5.43
CA HIS A 34 14.83 -12.64 4.15
C HIS A 34 14.87 -11.10 4.06
N SER A 35 16.06 -10.58 3.75
CA SER A 35 16.50 -9.19 3.92
C SER A 35 16.53 -8.38 2.62
N ASP A 36 15.52 -8.52 1.76
CA ASP A 36 15.61 -8.13 0.34
C ASP A 36 15.28 -6.64 0.05
N GLY A 37 15.28 -5.82 1.09
CA GLY A 37 15.13 -4.37 0.99
C GLY A 37 13.94 -3.79 1.74
N TRP A 38 13.94 -2.47 1.84
CA TRP A 38 12.83 -1.68 2.36
C TRP A 38 12.69 -0.39 1.55
N GLY A 39 11.53 0.23 1.67
CA GLY A 39 11.36 1.61 1.22
C GLY A 39 10.16 2.29 1.86
N MET A 40 10.21 3.60 1.83
CA MET A 40 9.19 4.49 2.36
C MET A 40 8.85 5.54 1.32
N ALA A 41 7.58 5.91 1.24
CA ALA A 41 7.13 7.11 0.55
C ALA A 41 6.29 7.96 1.49
N TRP A 42 6.39 9.28 1.36
CA TRP A 42 5.58 10.21 2.12
C TRP A 42 5.28 11.46 1.32
N HIS A 43 4.07 11.98 1.51
CA HIS A 43 3.58 13.15 0.79
C HIS A 43 4.12 14.44 1.43
N THR A 44 4.68 15.38 0.67
CA THR A 44 5.07 16.71 1.19
C THR A 44 4.36 17.82 0.40
N PRO A 45 4.34 19.07 0.91
CA PRO A 45 3.77 20.19 0.16
C PRO A 45 4.43 20.43 -1.21
N GLU A 46 5.67 19.97 -1.39
CA GLU A 46 6.44 20.09 -2.62
C GLU A 46 6.33 18.86 -3.54
N GLY A 47 5.54 17.85 -3.16
CA GLY A 47 5.40 16.60 -3.90
C GLY A 47 5.72 15.36 -3.06
N THR A 48 5.65 14.18 -3.70
CA THR A 48 5.91 12.92 -3.00
C THR A 48 7.42 12.66 -2.91
N ARG A 49 7.89 12.21 -1.73
CA ARG A 49 9.27 11.82 -1.48
C ARG A 49 9.36 10.32 -1.24
N THR A 50 10.48 9.73 -1.65
CA THR A 50 10.78 8.31 -1.43
C THR A 50 12.21 8.11 -0.93
N GLU A 51 12.41 7.14 -0.05
CA GLU A 51 13.73 6.59 0.29
C GLU A 51 13.62 5.06 0.32
N SER A 52 14.58 4.38 -0.32
CA SER A 52 14.60 2.93 -0.40
C SER A 52 16.03 2.40 -0.31
N SER A 53 16.16 1.14 0.08
CA SER A 53 17.45 0.47 0.20
C SER A 53 17.26 -1.04 -0.02
N PRO A 54 18.16 -1.70 -0.77
CA PRO A 54 18.16 -3.15 -0.93
C PRO A 54 18.62 -3.89 0.33
N ARG A 55 19.06 -3.18 1.38
CA ARG A 55 19.52 -3.79 2.64
C ARG A 55 18.33 -4.18 3.53
N SER A 56 18.58 -5.10 4.45
CA SER A 56 17.60 -5.43 5.50
C SER A 56 17.21 -4.20 6.32
N ALA A 57 15.90 -4.02 6.53
CA ALA A 57 15.36 -2.90 7.31
C ALA A 57 15.91 -2.87 8.75
N ASP A 58 15.97 -4.03 9.40
CA ASP A 58 16.44 -4.19 10.77
C ASP A 58 17.92 -3.87 10.96
N LEU A 59 18.71 -3.79 9.88
CA LEU A 59 20.14 -3.45 9.89
C LEU A 59 20.44 -2.06 9.29
N ASP A 60 19.45 -1.39 8.72
CA ASP A 60 19.62 -0.14 7.99
C ASP A 60 19.32 1.07 8.88
N GLU A 61 20.33 1.90 9.13
CA GLU A 61 20.19 3.10 9.96
C GLU A 61 19.26 4.16 9.37
N SER A 62 19.12 4.19 8.04
CA SER A 62 18.14 5.06 7.39
C SER A 62 16.72 4.63 7.72
N TYR A 63 16.43 3.32 7.68
CA TYR A 63 15.12 2.79 8.06
C TYR A 63 14.80 3.15 9.52
N ARG A 64 15.72 2.81 10.44
CA ARG A 64 15.53 3.08 11.88
C ARG A 64 15.25 4.55 12.16
N ARG A 65 15.95 5.46 11.48
CA ARG A 65 15.72 6.90 11.61
C ARG A 65 14.36 7.31 11.04
N LEU A 66 14.02 6.88 9.82
CA LEU A 66 12.82 7.38 9.13
C LEU A 66 11.52 6.93 9.80
N VAL A 67 11.47 5.72 10.37
CA VAL A 67 10.25 5.23 11.06
C VAL A 67 9.95 6.00 12.34
N GLU A 68 10.96 6.65 12.94
CA GLU A 68 10.86 7.45 14.17
C GLU A 68 10.55 8.93 13.90
N VAL A 69 10.63 9.38 12.64
CA VAL A 69 10.42 10.79 12.28
C VAL A 69 8.98 11.00 11.79
N PRO A 70 8.27 12.04 12.26
CA PRO A 70 6.95 12.40 11.74
C PRO A 70 7.06 13.11 10.39
N LEU A 71 7.39 12.35 9.34
CA LEU A 71 7.70 12.86 8.00
C LEU A 71 6.50 13.54 7.32
N SER A 72 5.29 13.00 7.49
CA SER A 72 4.09 13.51 6.83
C SER A 72 2.80 13.03 7.50
N HIS A 73 1.69 13.63 7.09
CA HIS A 73 0.33 13.17 7.35
C HIS A 73 -0.10 12.00 6.43
N ALA A 74 0.65 11.67 5.38
CA ALA A 74 0.35 10.52 4.54
C ALA A 74 1.62 9.86 4.02
N GLY A 75 1.65 8.53 4.05
CA GLY A 75 2.81 7.77 3.60
C GLY A 75 2.61 6.27 3.63
N LEU A 76 3.56 5.56 3.06
CA LEU A 76 3.61 4.11 3.02
C LEU A 76 5.01 3.59 3.34
N VAL A 77 5.05 2.37 3.85
CA VAL A 77 6.25 1.59 4.13
C VAL A 77 6.09 0.24 3.46
N HIS A 78 7.13 -0.18 2.77
CA HIS A 78 7.22 -1.47 2.13
C HIS A 78 8.46 -2.21 2.61
N LEU A 79 8.29 -3.43 3.12
CA LEU A 79 9.38 -4.34 3.40
C LEU A 79 9.39 -5.42 2.31
N ARG A 80 10.48 -5.52 1.55
CA ARG A 80 10.57 -6.41 0.40
C ARG A 80 11.00 -7.80 0.85
N TRP A 81 10.34 -8.78 0.26
CA TRP A 81 10.77 -10.17 0.28
C TRP A 81 10.76 -10.66 -1.18
N ALA A 82 11.95 -10.73 -1.78
CA ALA A 82 12.12 -11.18 -3.15
C ALA A 82 11.91 -12.70 -3.21
N THR A 83 11.00 -13.15 -4.07
CA THR A 83 10.97 -14.56 -4.47
C THR A 83 12.13 -14.83 -5.42
N GLY A 84 12.80 -15.99 -5.27
CA GLY A 84 14.05 -16.29 -5.97
C GLY A 84 14.01 -16.06 -7.47
N GLY A 85 15.02 -15.34 -7.99
CA GLY A 85 15.24 -15.11 -9.42
C GLY A 85 15.21 -13.64 -9.87
N ILE A 86 14.78 -12.71 -9.00
CA ILE A 86 14.86 -11.26 -9.27
C ILE A 86 16.02 -10.66 -8.49
N ASP A 87 16.86 -9.87 -9.15
CA ASP A 87 18.00 -9.25 -8.49
C ASP A 87 17.57 -8.24 -7.41
N VAL A 88 18.31 -8.26 -6.30
CA VAL A 88 18.17 -7.32 -5.20
C VAL A 88 18.95 -6.05 -5.54
N ARG A 89 18.28 -5.11 -6.23
CA ARG A 89 18.85 -3.83 -6.65
C ARG A 89 17.92 -2.66 -6.28
N PRO A 90 18.47 -1.44 -6.09
CA PRO A 90 17.66 -0.26 -5.78
C PRO A 90 16.52 -0.03 -6.76
N GLU A 91 16.75 -0.25 -8.06
CA GLU A 91 15.76 -0.03 -9.14
C GLU A 91 14.58 -1.01 -9.06
N ASN A 92 14.75 -2.14 -8.38
CA ASN A 92 13.73 -3.17 -8.16
C ASN A 92 13.14 -3.11 -6.74
N THR A 93 13.46 -2.06 -5.97
CA THR A 93 13.06 -1.90 -4.59
C THR A 93 11.95 -0.86 -4.49
N HIS A 94 10.77 -1.29 -4.06
CA HIS A 94 9.65 -0.42 -3.75
C HIS A 94 10.02 0.65 -2.71
N PRO A 95 9.29 1.79 -2.68
CA PRO A 95 8.23 2.17 -3.62
C PRO A 95 8.77 2.71 -4.95
N PHE A 96 8.02 2.50 -6.02
CA PHE A 96 8.26 3.16 -7.30
C PHE A 96 7.66 4.56 -7.28
N LEU A 97 8.33 5.51 -7.93
CA LEU A 97 7.91 6.91 -8.03
C LEU A 97 7.82 7.34 -9.49
N SER A 98 6.75 8.02 -9.86
CA SER A 98 6.63 8.74 -11.14
C SER A 98 5.79 9.96 -10.91
N ASP A 99 6.35 11.10 -11.33
CA ASP A 99 5.85 12.41 -10.95
C ASP A 99 5.64 12.46 -9.42
N ASP A 100 4.43 12.74 -8.95
CA ASP A 100 4.11 12.80 -7.50
C ASP A 100 3.36 11.56 -6.99
N ALA A 101 3.33 10.48 -7.77
CA ALA A 101 2.69 9.22 -7.37
C ALA A 101 3.72 8.18 -6.93
N ALA A 102 3.52 7.59 -5.75
CA ALA A 102 4.31 6.48 -5.24
C ALA A 102 3.50 5.18 -5.12
N PHE A 103 4.17 4.05 -5.30
CA PHE A 103 3.50 2.75 -5.38
C PHE A 103 4.28 1.61 -4.76
N ALA A 104 3.59 0.77 -3.98
CA ALA A 104 4.13 -0.44 -3.38
C ALA A 104 3.20 -1.64 -3.61
N HIS A 105 3.71 -2.72 -4.19
CA HIS A 105 2.93 -3.92 -4.54
C HIS A 105 3.38 -5.14 -3.74
N ASN A 106 2.39 -5.93 -3.32
CA ASN A 106 2.56 -7.21 -2.64
C ASN A 106 1.88 -8.32 -3.44
N GLY A 107 2.60 -8.81 -4.44
CA GLY A 107 2.09 -9.82 -5.34
C GLY A 107 3.11 -10.16 -6.42
N HIS A 108 2.63 -10.91 -7.40
CA HIS A 108 3.38 -11.22 -8.60
C HIS A 108 2.42 -11.28 -9.78
N ILE A 109 2.77 -10.60 -10.88
CA ILE A 109 1.98 -10.55 -12.11
C ILE A 109 2.75 -11.25 -13.24
N THR A 110 2.09 -12.24 -13.84
CA THR A 110 2.67 -13.06 -14.90
C THR A 110 1.63 -13.38 -15.98
N PRO A 111 2.02 -13.47 -17.27
CA PRO A 111 3.35 -13.19 -17.81
C PRO A 111 3.64 -11.69 -17.96
N ILE A 112 4.88 -11.28 -17.68
CA ILE A 112 5.32 -9.87 -17.76
C ILE A 112 5.07 -9.25 -19.14
N ALA A 113 5.27 -10.01 -20.22
CA ALA A 113 5.04 -9.53 -21.59
C ALA A 113 3.59 -9.05 -21.83
N ASP A 114 2.61 -9.71 -21.19
CA ASP A 114 1.21 -9.31 -21.29
C ASP A 114 0.94 -8.00 -20.53
N LEU A 115 1.67 -7.74 -19.45
CA LEU A 115 1.59 -6.50 -18.68
C LEU A 115 2.28 -5.35 -19.41
N GLU A 116 3.46 -5.59 -19.99
CA GLU A 116 4.15 -4.63 -20.85
C GLU A 116 3.32 -4.25 -22.07
N ALA A 117 2.56 -5.18 -22.64
CA ALA A 117 1.66 -4.93 -23.76
C ALA A 117 0.56 -3.89 -23.45
N LEU A 118 0.25 -3.66 -22.18
CA LEU A 118 -0.70 -2.63 -21.74
C LEU A 118 -0.09 -1.22 -21.68
N LEU A 119 1.25 -1.12 -21.65
CA LEU A 119 1.95 0.15 -21.50
C LEU A 119 2.08 0.89 -22.83
N THR A 120 1.85 2.21 -22.80
CA THR A 120 2.20 3.09 -23.92
C THR A 120 3.73 3.16 -24.11
N ALA A 121 4.18 3.65 -25.27
CA ALA A 121 5.61 3.86 -25.51
C ALA A 121 6.24 4.83 -24.48
N GLU A 122 5.51 5.87 -24.08
CA GLU A 122 5.95 6.83 -23.07
C GLU A 122 6.11 6.16 -21.70
N SER A 123 5.10 5.41 -21.25
CA SER A 123 5.14 4.72 -19.95
C SER A 123 6.24 3.65 -19.90
N ARG A 124 6.51 2.96 -21.02
CA ARG A 124 7.65 2.03 -21.12
C ARG A 124 9.00 2.75 -20.99
N ALA A 125 9.12 3.97 -21.52
CA ALA A 125 10.36 4.74 -21.45
C ALA A 125 10.68 5.24 -20.02
N ARG A 126 9.70 5.21 -19.11
CA ARG A 126 9.87 5.57 -17.69
C ARG A 126 10.34 4.41 -16.80
N LEU A 127 10.38 3.18 -17.32
CA LEU A 127 10.84 2.01 -16.56
C LEU A 127 12.35 2.09 -16.30
N GLY A 128 12.75 1.97 -15.04
CA GLY A 128 14.15 1.86 -14.62
C GLY A 128 14.56 0.43 -14.26
N GLY A 129 13.61 -0.43 -13.89
CA GLY A 129 13.81 -1.81 -13.49
C GLY A 129 13.15 -2.84 -14.41
N ASP A 130 13.19 -4.09 -13.97
CA ASP A 130 12.69 -5.25 -14.72
C ASP A 130 11.53 -5.98 -14.03
N THR A 131 11.04 -5.43 -12.91
CA THR A 131 9.94 -6.03 -12.16
C THR A 131 8.58 -5.85 -12.86
N ASP A 132 7.72 -6.83 -12.62
CA ASP A 132 6.29 -6.76 -12.85
C ASP A 132 5.62 -5.60 -12.09
N SER A 133 6.10 -5.34 -10.88
CA SER A 133 5.55 -4.35 -9.96
C SER A 133 5.73 -2.92 -10.48
N GLU A 134 6.89 -2.62 -11.09
CA GLU A 134 7.11 -1.32 -11.75
C GLU A 134 6.21 -1.15 -12.98
N ARG A 135 6.02 -2.20 -13.77
CA ARG A 135 5.12 -2.19 -14.93
C ARG A 135 3.66 -2.02 -14.51
N TYR A 136 3.27 -2.64 -13.40
CA TYR A 136 1.95 -2.44 -12.80
C TYR A 136 1.79 -0.98 -12.39
N PHE A 137 2.76 -0.41 -11.69
CA PHE A 137 2.74 0.99 -11.32
C PHE A 137 2.59 1.91 -12.54
N GLN A 138 3.43 1.75 -13.57
CA GLN A 138 3.35 2.57 -14.79
C GLN A 138 2.00 2.42 -15.49
N PHE A 139 1.38 1.24 -15.45
CA PHE A 139 0.05 1.04 -16.02
C PHE A 139 -1.05 1.78 -15.25
N VAL A 140 -0.94 1.84 -13.91
CA VAL A 140 -1.85 2.65 -13.07
C VAL A 140 -1.62 4.13 -13.34
N HIS A 141 -0.37 4.59 -13.32
CA HIS A 141 0.00 5.99 -13.56
C HIS A 141 -0.52 6.49 -14.90
N GLN A 142 -0.24 5.77 -15.99
CA GLN A 142 -0.71 6.17 -17.32
C GLN A 142 -2.25 6.23 -17.40
N SER A 143 -2.94 5.36 -16.65
CA SER A 143 -4.41 5.33 -16.67
C SER A 143 -4.99 6.54 -15.95
N VAL A 144 -4.34 6.99 -14.87
CA VAL A 144 -4.64 8.25 -14.18
C VAL A 144 -4.39 9.45 -15.09
N GLU A 145 -3.23 9.53 -15.75
CA GLU A 145 -2.92 10.61 -16.69
C GLU A 145 -3.94 10.68 -17.85
N GLN A 146 -4.30 9.54 -18.42
CA GLN A 146 -5.26 9.47 -19.53
C GLN A 146 -6.69 9.86 -19.12
N CYS A 147 -7.08 9.59 -17.87
CA CYS A 147 -8.41 9.95 -17.38
C CYS A 147 -8.46 11.38 -16.84
N GLY A 148 -7.33 11.94 -16.42
CA GLY A 148 -7.27 13.25 -15.74
C GLY A 148 -7.92 13.25 -14.35
N ASP A 149 -8.21 12.06 -13.80
CA ASP A 149 -8.84 11.85 -12.50
C ASP A 149 -8.26 10.58 -11.88
N GLU A 150 -7.80 10.69 -10.63
CA GLU A 150 -7.10 9.61 -9.92
C GLU A 150 -8.03 8.41 -9.64
N ALA A 151 -9.27 8.67 -9.22
CA ALA A 151 -10.22 7.63 -8.86
C ALA A 151 -10.65 6.83 -10.09
N GLU A 152 -11.00 7.53 -11.18
CA GLU A 152 -11.37 6.90 -12.46
C GLU A 152 -10.19 6.16 -13.09
N GLY A 153 -8.99 6.77 -13.08
CA GLY A 153 -7.78 6.17 -13.62
C GLY A 153 -7.37 4.88 -12.92
N VAL A 154 -7.33 4.88 -11.58
CA VAL A 154 -7.06 3.67 -10.79
C VAL A 154 -8.15 2.62 -11.04
N SER A 155 -9.42 3.01 -11.06
CA SER A 155 -10.54 2.09 -11.31
C SER A 155 -10.43 1.41 -12.67
N ARG A 156 -10.13 2.18 -13.72
CA ARG A 156 -9.95 1.69 -15.09
C ARG A 156 -8.76 0.74 -15.19
N ALA A 157 -7.64 1.07 -14.53
CA ALA A 157 -6.46 0.21 -14.49
C ALA A 157 -6.79 -1.14 -13.82
N LEU A 158 -7.42 -1.10 -12.64
CA LEU A 158 -7.78 -2.31 -11.91
C LEU A 158 -8.77 -3.19 -12.69
N ALA A 159 -9.77 -2.60 -13.35
CA ALA A 159 -10.71 -3.35 -14.18
C ALA A 159 -9.99 -4.10 -15.33
N ALA A 160 -9.00 -3.49 -15.96
CA ALA A 160 -8.19 -4.13 -16.99
C ALA A 160 -7.29 -5.24 -16.41
N LEU A 161 -6.63 -4.98 -15.28
CA LEU A 161 -5.71 -5.93 -14.64
C LEU A 161 -6.42 -7.16 -14.10
N VAL A 162 -7.55 -7.00 -13.40
CA VAL A 162 -8.35 -8.12 -12.87
C VAL A 162 -8.83 -9.02 -14.01
N LYS A 163 -9.20 -8.43 -15.15
CA LYS A 163 -9.61 -9.19 -16.33
C LYS A 163 -8.44 -9.95 -16.97
N ARG A 164 -7.27 -9.31 -17.08
CA ARG A 164 -6.10 -9.88 -17.79
C ARG A 164 -5.30 -10.87 -16.94
N PHE A 165 -5.23 -10.64 -15.63
CA PHE A 165 -4.42 -11.38 -14.67
C PHE A 165 -5.24 -11.92 -13.48
N PRO A 166 -6.33 -12.68 -13.72
CA PRO A 166 -7.28 -13.08 -12.67
C PRO A 166 -6.69 -14.02 -11.61
N ARG A 167 -5.47 -14.55 -11.81
CA ARG A 167 -4.75 -15.45 -10.90
C ARG A 167 -3.57 -14.79 -10.18
N CYS A 168 -3.37 -13.49 -10.38
CA CYS A 168 -2.30 -12.74 -9.75
C CYS A 168 -2.86 -11.99 -8.52
N SER A 169 -2.03 -11.84 -7.48
CA SER A 169 -2.31 -10.86 -6.42
C SER A 169 -1.97 -9.49 -6.97
N LEU A 170 -2.89 -8.53 -6.81
CA LEU A 170 -2.71 -7.12 -7.19
C LEU A 170 -2.67 -6.21 -5.96
N ASN A 171 -2.46 -6.78 -4.76
CA ASN A 171 -2.44 -6.00 -3.53
C ASN A 171 -1.41 -4.89 -3.59
N ALA A 172 -1.84 -3.66 -3.35
CA ALA A 172 -0.95 -2.52 -3.47
C ALA A 172 -1.38 -1.36 -2.60
N LEU A 173 -0.43 -0.50 -2.29
CA LEU A 173 -0.67 0.86 -1.82
C LEU A 173 -0.24 1.84 -2.92
N VAL A 174 -1.11 2.78 -3.24
CA VAL A 174 -0.82 3.88 -4.16
C VAL A 174 -0.99 5.19 -3.41
N LEU A 175 0.02 6.03 -3.39
CA LEU A 175 -0.03 7.38 -2.86
C LEU A 175 0.04 8.34 -4.03
N THR A 176 -1.02 9.09 -4.28
CA THR A 176 -1.11 10.10 -5.34
C THR A 176 -1.12 11.50 -4.71
N PRO A 177 -1.09 12.59 -5.51
CA PRO A 177 -1.13 13.95 -4.98
C PRO A 177 -2.35 14.24 -4.10
N THR A 178 -3.49 13.59 -4.36
CA THR A 178 -4.74 13.89 -3.65
C THR A 178 -5.36 12.70 -2.91
N HIS A 179 -4.92 11.46 -3.14
CA HIS A 179 -5.49 10.28 -2.48
C HIS A 179 -4.43 9.25 -2.05
N MET A 180 -4.82 8.37 -1.14
CA MET A 180 -4.21 7.06 -0.95
C MET A 180 -5.19 5.98 -1.39
N PHE A 181 -4.72 5.00 -2.15
CA PHE A 181 -5.46 3.81 -2.52
C PHE A 181 -4.86 2.58 -1.82
N ALA A 182 -5.69 1.83 -1.10
CA ALA A 182 -5.37 0.51 -0.59
C ALA A 182 -6.10 -0.55 -1.40
N ILE A 183 -5.38 -1.28 -2.23
CA ILE A 183 -5.91 -2.28 -3.15
C ILE A 183 -5.72 -3.66 -2.52
N HIS A 184 -6.81 -4.40 -2.33
CA HIS A 184 -6.83 -5.77 -1.82
C HIS A 184 -7.55 -6.65 -2.84
N ILE A 185 -6.82 -7.15 -3.84
CA ILE A 185 -7.37 -8.00 -4.90
C ILE A 185 -6.46 -9.22 -5.05
N ASN A 186 -6.95 -10.35 -4.53
CA ASN A 186 -6.17 -11.57 -4.33
C ASN A 186 -7.04 -12.83 -4.23
N SER A 187 -8.38 -12.73 -4.30
CA SER A 187 -9.27 -13.85 -3.94
C SER A 187 -9.11 -15.07 -4.83
N ARG A 188 -8.69 -14.83 -6.08
CA ARG A 188 -8.43 -15.83 -7.10
C ARG A 188 -6.94 -16.07 -7.33
N ALA A 189 -6.08 -15.39 -6.57
CA ALA A 189 -4.65 -15.50 -6.73
C ALA A 189 -4.18 -16.92 -6.44
N ASP A 190 -3.24 -17.41 -7.24
CA ASP A 190 -2.55 -18.65 -6.92
C ASP A 190 -1.75 -18.46 -5.63
N SER A 191 -2.11 -19.19 -4.58
CA SER A 191 -1.37 -19.12 -3.33
C SER A 191 0.00 -19.76 -3.54
N PRO A 192 1.11 -19.09 -3.16
CA PRO A 192 2.43 -19.69 -3.24
C PRO A 192 2.68 -20.66 -2.09
N LEU A 193 1.62 -21.17 -1.44
CA LEU A 193 1.65 -22.23 -0.42
C LEU A 193 2.63 -23.36 -0.76
N ARG A 194 2.76 -23.75 -2.03
CA ARG A 194 3.73 -24.77 -2.46
C ARG A 194 5.18 -24.30 -2.34
N ALA A 195 5.47 -23.05 -2.72
CA ALA A 195 6.79 -22.46 -2.56
C ALA A 195 7.11 -22.17 -1.09
N LEU A 196 6.12 -21.67 -0.32
CA LEU A 196 6.23 -21.52 1.14
C LEU A 196 6.53 -22.83 1.85
N ARG A 197 5.83 -23.92 1.51
CA ARG A 197 6.10 -25.25 2.07
C ARG A 197 7.48 -25.81 1.75
N GLN A 198 8.15 -25.29 0.72
CA GLN A 198 9.54 -25.65 0.41
C GLN A 198 10.56 -24.79 1.15
N LEU A 199 10.11 -23.72 1.84
CA LEU A 199 10.95 -22.80 2.60
C LEU A 199 10.98 -23.09 4.10
N PHE A 200 10.14 -24.01 4.59
CA PHE A 200 10.12 -24.44 5.99
C PHE A 200 10.26 -25.96 6.06
N ASP A 201 11.13 -26.45 6.94
CA ASP A 201 11.39 -27.89 7.11
C ASP A 201 10.18 -28.63 7.70
N ASP A 202 9.39 -27.98 8.56
CA ASP A 202 8.17 -28.51 9.18
C ASP A 202 6.96 -27.56 9.02
N GLU A 203 5.75 -28.11 8.79
CA GLU A 203 4.51 -27.29 8.65
C GLU A 203 4.16 -26.49 9.92
N GLY A 204 4.68 -26.89 11.09
CA GLY A 204 4.49 -26.20 12.37
C GLY A 204 5.32 -24.94 12.55
N ASP A 205 6.37 -24.75 11.73
CA ASP A 205 7.24 -23.56 11.78
C ASP A 205 6.71 -22.42 10.90
N ILE A 206 5.71 -22.69 10.06
CA ILE A 206 5.03 -21.67 9.29
C ILE A 206 4.17 -20.85 10.27
N PRO A 207 4.43 -19.54 10.46
CA PRO A 207 3.74 -18.82 11.53
C PRO A 207 2.23 -18.82 11.27
N PRO A 208 1.41 -19.06 12.31
CA PRO A 208 -0.02 -19.26 12.17
C PRO A 208 -0.65 -18.02 11.52
N ARG A 209 -1.28 -18.21 10.35
CA ARG A 209 -1.84 -17.25 9.36
C ARG A 209 -1.05 -17.12 8.04
N HIS A 210 0.23 -17.49 7.97
CA HIS A 210 0.96 -17.50 6.68
C HIS A 210 0.49 -18.61 5.72
N THR A 211 -0.25 -19.62 6.20
CA THR A 211 -0.82 -20.70 5.39
C THR A 211 -2.23 -20.40 4.85
N THR A 212 -3.00 -19.50 5.48
CA THR A 212 -4.41 -19.23 5.12
C THR A 212 -4.69 -17.80 4.70
N GLU A 213 -3.85 -16.84 5.10
CA GLU A 213 -4.06 -15.39 4.93
C GLU A 213 -2.88 -14.74 4.17
N TYR A 214 -2.25 -15.48 3.25
CA TYR A 214 -1.00 -15.06 2.57
C TYR A 214 -1.06 -13.64 2.01
N PHE A 215 -2.20 -13.20 1.46
CA PHE A 215 -2.36 -11.86 0.90
C PHE A 215 -3.40 -11.02 1.66
N ALA A 216 -3.73 -11.33 2.91
CA ALA A 216 -4.73 -10.53 3.62
C ALA A 216 -4.23 -9.10 3.89
N MET A 217 -5.17 -8.16 3.94
CA MET A 217 -4.94 -6.78 4.35
C MET A 217 -5.95 -6.41 5.42
N ASP A 218 -5.49 -5.67 6.41
CA ASP A 218 -6.28 -5.15 7.50
C ASP A 218 -6.20 -3.62 7.50
N TYR A 219 -7.22 -2.97 8.06
CA TYR A 219 -7.23 -1.54 8.29
C TYR A 219 -7.70 -1.25 9.72
N ARG A 220 -7.35 -0.07 10.21
CA ARG A 220 -7.79 0.45 11.50
C ARG A 220 -8.02 1.94 11.40
N GLU A 221 -9.14 2.40 11.96
CA GLU A 221 -9.39 3.82 12.14
C GLU A 221 -9.10 4.18 13.59
N THR A 222 -8.30 5.23 13.78
CA THR A 222 -7.90 5.76 15.10
C THR A 222 -8.31 7.22 15.22
N SER A 223 -8.14 7.81 16.40
CA SER A 223 -8.34 9.26 16.57
C SER A 223 -7.39 10.10 15.70
N ARG A 224 -6.25 9.52 15.30
CA ARG A 224 -5.21 10.15 14.46
C ARG A 224 -5.51 10.05 12.97
N GLY A 225 -6.13 8.97 12.50
CA GLY A 225 -6.40 8.76 11.08
C GLY A 225 -6.73 7.32 10.71
N LEU A 226 -6.51 6.99 9.44
CA LEU A 226 -6.66 5.64 8.89
C LEU A 226 -5.29 5.00 8.70
N GLU A 227 -5.16 3.75 9.13
CA GLU A 227 -3.99 2.90 8.96
C GLU A 227 -4.40 1.66 8.17
N VAL A 228 -3.56 1.21 7.25
CA VAL A 228 -3.74 -0.02 6.45
C VAL A 228 -2.47 -0.83 6.54
N VAL A 229 -2.59 -2.14 6.72
CA VAL A 229 -1.44 -3.03 6.83
C VAL A 229 -1.70 -4.34 6.11
N SER A 230 -0.66 -4.94 5.54
CA SER A 230 -0.70 -6.37 5.21
C SER A 230 -0.82 -7.19 6.49
N SER A 231 -1.58 -8.28 6.46
CA SER A 231 -1.90 -9.09 7.63
C SER A 231 -0.70 -9.53 8.47
N GLY A 232 -0.99 -9.86 9.73
CA GLY A 232 -0.01 -10.43 10.66
C GLY A 232 0.55 -9.42 11.64
N LEU A 233 -0.24 -8.41 12.03
CA LEU A 233 -0.04 -7.69 13.29
C LEU A 233 -1.06 -8.22 14.31
N GLY A 234 -0.59 -8.69 15.46
CA GLY A 234 -1.43 -9.29 16.51
C GLY A 234 -2.16 -8.30 17.41
N GLN A 235 -2.04 -6.99 17.14
CA GLN A 235 -2.65 -5.95 17.95
C GLN A 235 -4.18 -5.92 17.82
N PRO A 236 -4.92 -5.51 18.86
CA PRO A 236 -6.35 -5.31 18.73
C PRO A 236 -6.69 -4.10 17.84
N GLY A 237 -7.90 -4.10 17.28
CA GLY A 237 -8.47 -2.97 16.54
C GLY A 237 -8.30 -3.03 15.02
N TRP A 238 -7.56 -4.02 14.49
CA TRP A 238 -7.49 -4.28 13.06
C TRP A 238 -8.77 -4.96 12.56
N MET A 239 -9.29 -4.48 11.43
CA MET A 239 -10.44 -5.01 10.72
C MET A 239 -10.01 -5.45 9.31
N PRO A 240 -10.47 -6.60 8.80
CA PRO A 240 -10.10 -7.04 7.46
C PRO A 240 -10.61 -6.09 6.40
N VAL A 241 -9.74 -5.70 5.46
CA VAL A 241 -10.15 -5.09 4.20
C VAL A 241 -10.86 -6.18 3.40
N PRO A 242 -12.09 -5.97 2.90
CA PRO A 242 -12.78 -6.98 2.10
C PRO A 242 -11.96 -7.38 0.87
N ALA A 243 -11.93 -8.68 0.53
CA ALA A 243 -11.25 -9.15 -0.67
C ALA A 243 -11.89 -8.58 -1.94
N ASP A 244 -11.06 -8.43 -2.97
CA ASP A 244 -11.41 -7.84 -4.27
C ASP A 244 -12.02 -6.44 -4.16
N THR A 245 -11.40 -5.60 -3.32
CA THR A 245 -11.75 -4.19 -3.17
C THR A 245 -10.54 -3.28 -3.30
N ALA A 246 -10.78 -2.04 -3.66
CA ALA A 246 -9.86 -0.94 -3.42
C ALA A 246 -10.54 0.02 -2.44
N VAL A 247 -9.77 0.64 -1.56
CA VAL A 247 -10.23 1.70 -0.66
C VAL A 247 -9.51 2.97 -1.05
N MET A 248 -10.25 4.06 -1.25
CA MET A 248 -9.70 5.37 -1.55
C MET A 248 -9.83 6.27 -0.32
N VAL A 249 -8.77 7.01 -0.01
CA VAL A 249 -8.70 7.89 1.15
C VAL A 249 -8.21 9.24 0.68
N ASP A 250 -9.02 10.28 0.87
CA ASP A 250 -8.64 11.64 0.50
C ASP A 250 -7.47 12.10 1.38
N LEU A 251 -6.43 12.64 0.75
CA LEU A 251 -5.38 13.32 1.49
C LEU A 251 -5.89 14.69 1.96
N PRO A 252 -5.59 15.11 3.20
CA PRO A 252 -5.88 16.47 3.62
C PRO A 252 -5.23 17.45 2.63
N PRO A 253 -5.96 18.46 2.12
CA PRO A 253 -5.34 19.48 1.28
C PRO A 253 -4.18 20.08 2.05
N GLY A 254 -3.01 20.12 1.43
CA GLY A 254 -1.75 20.60 2.02
C GLY A 254 -1.88 22.04 2.51
N ARG A 255 -2.45 22.24 3.70
CA ARG A 255 -2.34 23.49 4.43
C ARG A 255 -1.01 23.42 5.15
N SER A 256 -0.04 24.17 4.64
CA SER A 256 1.09 24.62 5.45
C SER A 256 0.51 25.20 6.74
N PRO A 257 0.85 24.70 7.94
CA PRO A 257 0.53 25.42 9.15
C PRO A 257 1.47 26.64 9.14
N THR A 258 1.00 27.77 8.64
CA THR A 258 1.57 29.06 9.05
C THR A 258 1.29 29.20 10.53
N TRP A 259 2.24 28.73 11.34
CA TRP A 259 2.22 28.88 12.78
C TRP A 259 2.48 30.36 13.09
N THR A 260 1.42 31.12 13.30
CA THR A 260 1.46 32.37 14.05
C THR A 260 0.79 32.10 15.41
N PRO A 261 1.50 32.24 16.53
CA PRO A 261 0.89 32.06 17.83
C PRO A 261 -0.01 33.27 18.12
N SER A 262 -1.32 33.09 18.07
CA SER A 262 -2.25 34.05 18.68
C SER A 262 -3.15 33.32 19.68
N LEU A 263 -2.99 33.72 20.93
CA LEU A 263 -3.88 33.42 22.06
C LEU A 263 -5.34 33.75 21.69
N GLY A 264 -6.27 32.82 21.98
CA GLY A 264 -7.63 33.21 22.33
C GLY A 264 -8.79 32.49 21.62
N SER A 265 -9.51 31.73 22.45
CA SER A 265 -10.95 31.43 22.41
C SER A 265 -11.50 30.44 21.39
N ALA A 266 -12.27 29.51 21.95
CA ALA A 266 -12.88 28.35 21.33
C ALA A 266 -13.95 28.68 20.30
N THR A 267 -14.12 27.79 19.32
CA THR A 267 -15.44 27.35 18.87
C THR A 267 -15.35 26.00 18.16
N THR A 268 -16.18 25.09 18.63
CA THR A 268 -16.34 23.69 18.20
C THR A 268 -17.01 23.61 16.82
N ARG A 269 -16.43 22.82 15.90
CA ARG A 269 -17.20 22.04 14.92
C ARG A 269 -16.50 20.70 14.72
N CYS A 270 -17.22 19.63 15.04
CA CYS A 270 -16.83 18.26 14.80
C CYS A 270 -17.58 17.79 13.54
N GLU A 271 -16.89 17.80 12.40
CA GLU A 271 -17.27 17.03 11.22
C GLU A 271 -16.27 15.88 11.12
N THR A 272 -16.76 14.64 11.22
CA THR A 272 -15.97 13.45 10.95
C THR A 272 -15.71 13.37 9.44
N ALA A 273 -14.61 13.99 9.03
CA ALA A 273 -13.95 13.80 7.74
C ALA A 273 -13.04 12.57 7.83
N TYR A 274 -13.07 11.66 6.87
CA TYR A 274 -11.92 10.97 6.27
C TYR A 274 -12.42 9.68 5.60
N GLY A 275 -12.30 9.66 4.27
CA GLY A 275 -12.49 8.48 3.43
C GLY A 275 -13.88 8.35 2.78
N ARG A 276 -13.89 8.32 1.45
CA ARG A 276 -14.96 7.68 0.69
C ARG A 276 -14.53 6.25 0.41
N LEU A 277 -15.21 5.26 1.01
CA LEU A 277 -15.10 3.86 0.61
C LEU A 277 -15.61 3.70 -0.82
N LEU A 278 -14.71 3.85 -1.80
CA LEU A 278 -14.91 3.50 -3.19
C LEU A 278 -14.71 1.99 -3.33
N SER A 279 -15.67 1.20 -2.86
CA SER A 279 -15.64 -0.24 -3.10
C SER A 279 -15.81 -0.50 -4.59
N ILE A 280 -14.70 -0.69 -5.29
CA ILE A 280 -14.68 -1.30 -6.63
C ILE A 280 -14.91 -2.79 -6.39
N CYS A 281 -16.17 -3.17 -6.18
CA CYS A 281 -16.52 -4.56 -5.98
C CYS A 281 -16.47 -5.25 -7.35
N CYS A 282 -15.42 -6.03 -7.62
CA CYS A 282 -15.28 -6.79 -8.86
C CYS A 282 -16.25 -7.99 -8.96
N THR A 283 -17.14 -8.18 -7.98
CA THR A 283 -18.18 -9.21 -8.00
C THR A 283 -19.55 -8.60 -7.69
N SER A 284 -20.55 -8.99 -8.47
CA SER A 284 -21.91 -8.45 -8.50
C SER A 284 -22.78 -8.79 -7.27
N ALA A 285 -22.22 -8.90 -6.06
CA ALA A 285 -22.97 -9.26 -4.86
C ALA A 285 -22.46 -8.54 -3.59
N ALA A 286 -22.98 -7.34 -3.32
CA ALA A 286 -22.71 -6.60 -2.08
C ALA A 286 -23.70 -6.99 -0.97
N ARG A 287 -23.21 -7.46 0.19
CA ARG A 287 -23.94 -7.49 1.47
C ARG A 287 -23.52 -6.28 2.33
N LEU A 288 -24.49 -5.57 2.89
CA LEU A 288 -24.26 -4.42 3.77
C LEU A 288 -23.56 -4.86 5.07
N VAL A 289 -22.42 -4.24 5.38
CA VAL A 289 -21.90 -4.15 6.74
C VAL A 289 -22.43 -2.87 7.37
N ARG A 290 -23.14 -2.99 8.50
CA ARG A 290 -23.65 -1.84 9.26
C ARG A 290 -22.55 -1.31 10.17
N GLY A 291 -22.07 -0.11 9.89
CA GLY A 291 -21.22 0.68 10.78
C GLY A 291 -20.54 1.83 10.05
N GLY A 292 -20.98 3.06 10.29
CA GLY A 292 -20.18 4.29 10.12
C GLY A 292 -19.79 4.79 8.72
N ALA A 293 -19.64 3.93 7.70
CA ALA A 293 -19.18 4.35 6.37
C ALA A 293 -20.34 4.41 5.36
N ARG A 294 -20.55 5.58 4.72
CA ARG A 294 -21.43 5.68 3.55
C ARG A 294 -20.75 4.98 2.36
N LEU A 295 -21.20 3.77 2.03
CA LEU A 295 -20.92 3.13 0.73
C LEU A 295 -21.52 3.99 -0.40
N LEU A 296 -20.68 4.64 -1.19
CA LEU A 296 -21.10 5.16 -2.49
C LEU A 296 -21.13 3.98 -3.47
N ARG A 297 -22.35 3.54 -3.80
CA ARG A 297 -22.60 2.55 -4.84
C ARG A 297 -22.34 3.18 -6.21
N THR A 298 -21.28 2.79 -6.89
CA THR A 298 -21.25 2.82 -8.35
C THR A 298 -21.57 1.40 -8.84
N ARG A 299 -22.65 1.27 -9.59
CA ARG A 299 -22.98 0.03 -10.30
C ARG A 299 -21.98 -0.10 -11.44
N TRP A 300 -21.27 -1.22 -11.50
CA TRP A 300 -20.63 -1.74 -12.70
C TRP A 300 -21.13 -3.16 -12.92
#